data_AF-A1ZJ38-F1
#
_entry.id   AF-A1ZJ38-F1
#
_cell.length_a   1.000
_cell.length_b   1.000
_cell.length_c   1.000
_cell.angle_alpha   90.00
_cell.angle_beta   90.00
_cell.angle_gamma   90.00
#
_symmetry.space_group_name_H-M   'P 1'
#
loop_
_entity.id
_entity.type
_entity.pdbx_description
1 polymer ?
#
loop_
_entity_poly.entity_id
_entity_poly.type
_entity_poly.pdbx_seq_one_letter_code
_entity_poly.pdbx_strand_id
1 'polypeptide(L)'
;MVYRNRDITRVKKCLESLAWQTNQNFELIFLDYGSSDKYSMQVQHLVNSFSFVQYFYTDTRGMFWNRSRALNTGMKYTKGTYIVTIDIDLIFSPDFIEVTYSALSATHYIRYSYYYLPKKFKQHHLLFDDTVCLWKTLKKTSDVTNYGVLGFQKEAFEKIGGYDDFYKLWGLEDIDFARQLEQVGVVSKGFLQNLLIYHQWHPKSKKALPNGWYDQMYKYYKAKKTAESGTYARTSLYHTKNRVALHLAKKTGVANQLIFEFMYPKEQAFVSFLYQFNKLAAGEALVVSQTFNLIKNNRTTWASKFLHRMNQMLSKIGVSYRWVDMATYNLEVITKQEVRDFLFYFLINHQPQVLDYYFNHEAANDHLCLVVVKK
;
A
#
# COMPACT_ATOMS: atom_id res chain seq x y z
N MET A 1 -7.35 -5.44 10.97
CA MET A 1 -6.65 -6.04 9.81
C MET A 1 -7.13 -5.37 8.53
N VAL A 2 -6.26 -5.23 7.52
CA VAL A 2 -6.62 -4.61 6.23
C VAL A 2 -6.32 -5.55 5.07
N TYR A 3 -7.18 -5.54 4.05
CA TYR A 3 -7.17 -6.53 2.96
C TYR A 3 -7.37 -5.86 1.60
N ARG A 4 -6.71 -6.40 0.56
CA ARG A 4 -7.04 -6.10 -0.84
C ARG A 4 -6.57 -7.22 -1.78
N ASN A 5 -7.51 -7.86 -2.48
CA ASN A 5 -7.23 -8.86 -3.53
C ASN A 5 -6.18 -9.92 -3.11
N ARG A 6 -6.29 -10.48 -1.90
CA ARG A 6 -5.41 -11.56 -1.42
C ARG A 6 -6.09 -12.91 -1.56
N ASP A 7 -5.25 -13.94 -1.68
CA ASP A 7 -5.69 -15.33 -1.78
C ASP A 7 -6.54 -15.75 -0.57
N ILE A 8 -7.68 -16.40 -0.83
CA ILE A 8 -8.64 -16.78 0.20
C ILE A 8 -8.11 -17.85 1.15
N THR A 9 -7.22 -18.73 0.69
CA THR A 9 -6.62 -19.78 1.53
C THR A 9 -5.77 -19.17 2.64
N ARG A 10 -5.05 -18.09 2.32
CA ARG A 10 -4.25 -17.35 3.33
C ARG A 10 -5.14 -16.68 4.37
N VAL A 11 -6.22 -16.05 3.93
CA VAL A 11 -7.23 -15.45 4.82
C VAL A 11 -7.79 -16.51 5.77
N LYS A 12 -8.20 -17.66 5.22
CA LYS A 12 -8.79 -18.76 5.99
C LYS A 12 -7.85 -19.23 7.11
N LYS A 13 -6.59 -19.53 6.80
CA LYS A 13 -5.60 -19.96 7.80
C LYS A 13 -5.34 -18.93 8.90
N CYS A 14 -5.34 -17.64 8.54
CA CYS A 14 -5.21 -16.56 9.51
C CYS A 14 -6.40 -16.55 10.48
N LEU A 15 -7.62 -16.55 9.94
CA LEU A 15 -8.85 -16.53 10.74
C LEU A 15 -9.02 -17.79 11.58
N GLU A 16 -8.68 -18.97 11.05
CA GLU A 16 -8.67 -20.23 11.81
C GLU A 16 -7.72 -20.16 13.02
N SER A 17 -6.51 -19.61 12.85
CA SER A 17 -5.57 -19.45 13.97
C SER A 17 -6.06 -18.48 15.05
N LEU A 18 -6.87 -17.48 14.66
CA LEU A 18 -7.53 -16.57 15.62
C LEU A 18 -8.76 -17.22 16.26
N ALA A 19 -9.47 -18.11 15.56
CA ALA A 19 -10.58 -18.85 16.14
C ALA A 19 -10.12 -19.81 17.25
N TRP A 20 -8.89 -20.31 17.18
CA TRP A 20 -8.32 -21.25 18.17
C TRP A 20 -7.62 -20.59 19.36
N GLN A 21 -7.83 -19.29 19.59
CA GLN A 21 -7.21 -18.59 20.72
C GLN A 21 -7.76 -19.09 22.06
N THR A 22 -6.91 -19.26 23.07
CA THR A 22 -7.32 -19.63 24.42
C THR A 22 -8.18 -18.55 25.07
N ASN A 23 -7.87 -17.29 24.76
CA ASN A 23 -8.64 -16.12 25.14
C ASN A 23 -9.50 -15.62 23.97
N GLN A 24 -10.82 -15.73 24.11
CA GLN A 24 -11.81 -15.32 23.12
C GLN A 24 -12.34 -13.89 23.33
N ASN A 25 -11.81 -13.14 24.31
CA ASN A 25 -12.22 -11.77 24.59
C ASN A 25 -11.55 -10.76 23.65
N PHE A 26 -11.88 -10.86 22.36
CA PHE A 26 -11.40 -9.93 21.34
C PHE A 26 -12.43 -9.81 20.21
N GLU A 27 -12.27 -8.77 19.39
CA GLU A 27 -12.96 -8.62 18.12
C GLU A 27 -11.94 -8.40 17.00
N LEU A 28 -12.29 -8.76 15.78
CA LEU A 28 -11.47 -8.52 14.61
C LEU A 28 -12.22 -7.60 13.64
N ILE A 29 -11.68 -6.40 13.43
CA ILE A 29 -12.12 -5.53 12.34
C ILE A 29 -11.39 -5.92 11.06
N PHE A 30 -12.14 -6.42 10.08
CA PHE A 30 -11.66 -6.78 8.76
C PHE A 30 -12.07 -5.71 7.76
N LEU A 31 -11.13 -4.85 7.34
CA LEU A 31 -11.39 -3.83 6.32
C LEU A 31 -10.87 -4.27 4.94
N ASP A 32 -11.79 -4.53 4.02
CA ASP A 32 -11.52 -4.70 2.59
C ASP A 32 -11.41 -3.34 1.90
N TYR A 33 -10.19 -2.97 1.51
CA TYR A 33 -9.85 -1.69 0.90
C TYR A 33 -9.90 -1.79 -0.63
N GLY A 34 -11.11 -1.96 -1.16
CA GLY A 34 -11.39 -1.88 -2.58
C GLY A 34 -10.86 -3.08 -3.36
N SER A 35 -11.12 -4.30 -2.87
CA SER A 35 -10.98 -5.51 -3.67
C SER A 35 -11.96 -5.52 -4.85
N SER A 36 -11.58 -6.24 -5.91
CA SER A 36 -12.49 -6.50 -7.03
C SER A 36 -13.57 -7.50 -6.63
N ASP A 37 -14.68 -7.51 -7.36
CA ASP A 37 -15.85 -8.35 -7.06
C ASP A 37 -15.49 -9.84 -7.01
N LYS A 38 -14.49 -10.27 -7.79
CA LYS A 38 -13.91 -11.62 -7.76
C LYS A 38 -13.45 -12.04 -6.36
N TYR A 39 -12.84 -11.13 -5.61
CA TYR A 39 -12.27 -11.40 -4.29
C TYR A 39 -13.21 -11.02 -3.16
N SER A 40 -13.89 -9.87 -3.27
CA SER A 40 -14.70 -9.33 -2.17
C SER A 40 -15.86 -10.26 -1.78
N MET A 41 -16.57 -10.84 -2.76
CA MET A 41 -17.69 -11.75 -2.45
C MET A 41 -17.24 -13.01 -1.71
N GLN A 42 -16.15 -13.63 -2.18
CA GLN A 42 -15.64 -14.87 -1.58
C GLN A 42 -15.06 -14.61 -0.18
N VAL A 43 -14.30 -13.52 -0.01
CA VAL A 43 -13.70 -13.19 1.29
C VAL A 43 -14.77 -12.75 2.30
N GLN A 44 -15.80 -12.01 1.86
CA GLN A 44 -16.91 -11.63 2.74
C GLN A 44 -17.66 -12.87 3.23
N HIS A 45 -17.97 -13.82 2.36
CA HIS A 45 -18.61 -15.07 2.75
C HIS A 45 -17.78 -15.84 3.78
N LEU A 46 -16.48 -15.99 3.54
CA LEU A 46 -15.56 -16.63 4.49
C LEU A 46 -15.47 -15.88 5.82
N VAL A 47 -15.33 -14.55 5.79
CA VAL A 47 -15.17 -13.75 7.01
C VAL A 47 -16.43 -13.83 7.87
N ASN A 48 -17.62 -13.79 7.25
CA ASN A 48 -18.90 -13.87 7.95
C ASN A 48 -19.14 -15.23 8.63
N SER A 49 -18.34 -16.27 8.35
CA SER A 49 -18.44 -17.54 9.07
C SER A 49 -17.76 -17.51 10.45
N PHE A 50 -17.08 -16.41 10.82
CA PHE A 50 -16.41 -16.24 12.10
C PHE A 50 -17.09 -15.13 12.91
N SER A 51 -17.71 -15.49 14.05
CA SER A 51 -18.53 -14.59 14.86
C SER A 51 -17.77 -13.41 15.48
N PHE A 52 -16.47 -13.57 15.72
CA PHE A 52 -15.60 -12.51 16.26
C PHE A 52 -15.16 -11.48 15.21
N VAL A 53 -15.53 -11.65 13.93
CA VAL A 53 -15.06 -10.80 12.84
C VAL A 53 -16.17 -9.89 12.31
N GLN A 54 -15.87 -8.60 12.16
CA GLN A 54 -16.73 -7.63 11.49
C GLN A 54 -16.11 -7.24 10.15
N TYR A 55 -16.82 -7.52 9.06
CA TYR A 55 -16.40 -7.18 7.70
C TYR A 55 -16.87 -5.78 7.29
N PHE A 56 -15.93 -4.96 6.83
CA PHE A 56 -16.20 -3.65 6.24
C PHE A 56 -15.61 -3.57 4.85
N TYR A 57 -16.38 -3.09 3.88
CA TYR A 57 -15.91 -2.81 2.53
C TYR A 57 -15.88 -1.30 2.28
N THR A 58 -14.74 -0.81 1.79
CA THR A 58 -14.63 0.55 1.25
C THR A 58 -14.26 0.45 -0.22
N ASP A 59 -15.11 0.96 -1.12
CA ASP A 59 -14.87 0.90 -2.55
C ASP A 59 -13.80 1.90 -2.95
N THR A 60 -12.54 1.50 -2.85
CA THR A 60 -11.37 2.27 -3.30
C THR A 60 -10.78 1.70 -4.59
N ARG A 61 -11.59 0.96 -5.39
CA ARG A 61 -11.17 0.46 -6.70
C ARG A 61 -10.70 1.61 -7.59
N GLY A 62 -9.55 1.41 -8.25
CA GLY A 62 -8.85 2.45 -9.01
C GLY A 62 -8.11 3.50 -8.17
N MET A 63 -8.24 3.51 -6.85
CA MET A 63 -7.40 4.35 -5.99
C MET A 63 -6.13 3.62 -5.58
N PHE A 64 -5.11 4.38 -5.22
CA PHE A 64 -3.87 3.83 -4.66
C PHE A 64 -4.18 2.97 -3.43
N TRP A 65 -3.45 1.87 -3.30
CA TRP A 65 -3.36 1.19 -2.01
C TRP A 65 -2.79 2.18 -0.98
N ASN A 66 -3.42 2.27 0.18
CA ASN A 66 -3.00 3.16 1.26
C ASN A 66 -3.28 2.44 2.58
N ARG A 67 -2.24 1.83 3.13
CA ARG A 67 -2.35 1.04 4.37
C ARG A 67 -2.77 1.92 5.54
N SER A 68 -2.19 3.10 5.67
CA SER A 68 -2.54 4.09 6.70
C SER A 68 -4.03 4.42 6.69
N ARG A 69 -4.57 4.79 5.53
CA ARG A 69 -5.99 5.14 5.39
C ARG A 69 -6.90 3.94 5.66
N ALA A 70 -6.51 2.75 5.22
CA ALA A 70 -7.23 1.53 5.53
C ALA A 70 -7.25 1.29 7.05
N LEU A 71 -6.10 1.34 7.73
CA LEU A 71 -6.01 1.16 9.19
C LEU A 71 -6.83 2.22 9.95
N ASN A 72 -6.70 3.49 9.57
CA ASN A 72 -7.47 4.58 10.16
C ASN A 72 -8.98 4.38 10.00
N THR A 73 -9.43 3.93 8.83
CA THR A 73 -10.85 3.67 8.57
C THR A 73 -11.35 2.50 9.42
N GLY A 74 -10.58 1.41 9.51
CA GLY A 74 -10.92 0.26 10.35
C GLY A 74 -10.97 0.60 11.85
N MET A 75 -10.06 1.46 12.31
CA MET A 75 -9.99 1.89 13.71
C MET A 75 -11.27 2.60 14.21
N LYS A 76 -12.08 3.18 13.32
CA LYS A 76 -13.36 3.80 13.70
C LYS A 76 -14.39 2.80 14.21
N TYR A 77 -14.22 1.53 13.87
CA TYR A 77 -15.16 0.46 14.23
C TYR A 77 -14.67 -0.42 15.38
N THR A 78 -13.48 -0.15 15.93
CA THR A 78 -12.95 -0.89 17.08
C THR A 78 -13.58 -0.39 18.38
N LYS A 79 -13.87 -1.32 19.30
CA LYS A 79 -14.42 -1.06 20.64
C LYS A 79 -13.40 -1.32 21.73
N GLY A 80 -12.42 -2.19 21.47
CA GLY A 80 -11.36 -2.53 22.42
C GLY A 80 -10.49 -1.35 22.85
N THR A 81 -10.09 -1.33 24.12
CA THR A 81 -9.15 -0.36 24.71
C THR A 81 -7.76 -0.47 24.10
N TYR A 82 -7.37 -1.69 23.74
CA TYR A 82 -6.10 -1.98 23.09
C TYR A 82 -6.33 -2.48 21.68
N ILE A 83 -5.39 -2.14 20.80
CA ILE A 83 -5.42 -2.48 19.39
C ILE A 83 -4.19 -3.28 19.04
N VAL A 84 -4.39 -4.31 18.24
CA VAL A 84 -3.32 -5.03 17.56
C VAL A 84 -3.55 -4.93 16.06
N THR A 85 -2.61 -4.32 15.34
CA THR A 85 -2.61 -4.33 13.88
C THR A 85 -1.93 -5.62 13.42
N ILE A 86 -2.61 -6.38 12.57
CA ILE A 86 -2.11 -7.66 12.03
C ILE A 86 -2.21 -7.69 10.51
N ASP A 87 -1.32 -8.48 9.91
CA ASP A 87 -1.34 -8.78 8.47
C ASP A 87 -2.04 -10.12 8.21
N ILE A 88 -2.71 -10.22 7.05
CA ILE A 88 -3.59 -11.34 6.67
C ILE A 88 -2.85 -12.64 6.38
N ASP A 89 -1.54 -12.58 6.18
CA ASP A 89 -0.67 -13.72 5.91
C ASP A 89 0.01 -14.24 7.18
N LEU A 90 -0.43 -13.85 8.36
CA LEU A 90 0.07 -14.37 9.63
C LEU A 90 -0.80 -15.51 10.17
N ILE A 91 -0.18 -16.47 10.84
CA ILE A 91 -0.80 -17.55 11.61
C ILE A 91 -0.29 -17.42 13.04
N PHE A 92 -1.21 -17.35 14.00
CA PHE A 92 -0.93 -17.07 15.42
C PHE A 92 -0.99 -18.33 16.27
N SER A 93 -0.12 -18.40 17.29
CA SER A 93 -0.17 -19.45 18.32
C SER A 93 -1.43 -19.30 19.19
N PRO A 94 -1.96 -20.40 19.77
CA PRO A 94 -3.20 -20.37 20.54
C PRO A 94 -3.22 -19.39 21.73
N ASP A 95 -2.06 -19.09 22.32
CA ASP A 95 -1.89 -18.19 23.46
C ASP A 95 -1.65 -16.73 23.07
N PHE A 96 -1.66 -16.40 21.77
CA PHE A 96 -1.33 -15.07 21.25
C PHE A 96 -2.15 -13.95 21.91
N ILE A 97 -3.47 -14.05 21.95
CA ILE A 97 -4.32 -13.00 22.54
C ILE A 97 -4.06 -12.85 24.05
N GLU A 98 -3.87 -13.95 24.77
CA GLU A 98 -3.65 -13.96 26.22
C GLU A 98 -2.31 -13.31 26.60
N VAL A 99 -1.22 -13.71 25.93
CA VAL A 99 0.12 -13.16 26.15
C VAL A 99 0.20 -11.71 25.69
N THR A 100 -0.43 -11.38 24.55
CA THR A 100 -0.54 -10.00 24.08
C THR A 100 -1.27 -9.11 25.08
N TYR A 101 -2.45 -9.54 25.55
CA TYR A 101 -3.27 -8.76 26.48
C TYR A 101 -2.50 -8.46 27.78
N SER A 102 -1.80 -9.46 28.31
CA SER A 102 -0.98 -9.33 29.52
C SER A 102 0.21 -8.37 29.35
N ALA A 103 0.69 -8.19 28.12
CA ALA A 103 1.85 -7.34 27.84
C ALA A 103 1.51 -5.88 27.53
N LEU A 104 0.27 -5.62 27.08
CA LEU A 104 -0.24 -4.31 26.66
C LEU A 104 -0.36 -3.32 27.82
N SER A 105 -0.12 -2.04 27.54
CA SER A 105 -0.14 -0.96 28.52
C SER A 105 -0.39 0.39 27.85
N ALA A 106 -0.81 1.39 28.62
CA ALA A 106 -0.96 2.77 28.18
C ALA A 106 0.38 3.46 27.88
N THR A 107 1.46 2.99 28.52
CA THR A 107 2.77 3.67 28.47
C THR A 107 3.70 3.16 27.37
N HIS A 108 3.36 2.02 26.74
CA HIS A 108 4.23 1.37 25.77
C HIS A 108 3.47 0.76 24.60
N TYR A 109 4.14 0.67 23.45
CA TYR A 109 3.70 -0.16 22.33
C TYR A 109 4.60 -1.39 22.15
N ILE A 110 4.04 -2.42 21.53
CA ILE A 110 4.66 -3.75 21.39
C ILE A 110 4.85 -4.06 19.91
N ARG A 111 5.98 -4.68 19.57
CA ARG A 111 6.26 -5.24 18.24
C ARG A 111 6.16 -6.76 18.27
N TYR A 112 5.85 -7.37 17.13
CA TYR A 112 5.70 -8.81 17.02
C TYR A 112 6.66 -9.38 15.99
N SER A 113 7.45 -10.38 16.39
CA SER A 113 8.30 -11.12 15.46
C SER A 113 7.57 -12.31 14.89
N TYR A 114 7.93 -12.72 13.67
CA TYR A 114 7.36 -13.89 13.02
C TYR A 114 8.41 -14.67 12.24
N TYR A 115 8.11 -15.92 11.95
CA TYR A 115 8.94 -16.87 11.22
C TYR A 115 8.39 -17.09 9.81
N TYR A 116 9.25 -17.03 8.81
CA TYR A 116 8.82 -17.17 7.41
C TYR A 116 8.67 -18.64 7.02
N LEU A 117 7.45 -19.02 6.63
CA LEU A 117 7.20 -20.34 6.06
C LEU A 117 7.77 -20.43 4.63
N PRO A 118 8.27 -21.60 4.20
CA PRO A 118 8.73 -21.82 2.83
C PRO A 118 7.56 -21.94 1.84
N LYS A 119 7.83 -21.68 0.55
CA LYS A 119 6.85 -21.66 -0.55
C LYS A 119 5.92 -22.87 -0.62
N LYS A 120 6.43 -24.06 -0.33
CA LYS A 120 5.71 -25.33 -0.44
C LYS A 120 5.44 -25.96 0.92
N PHE A 121 5.33 -25.15 1.98
CA PHE A 121 5.05 -25.65 3.32
C PHE A 121 3.68 -26.35 3.36
N LYS A 122 3.63 -27.58 3.87
CA LYS A 122 2.40 -28.40 3.95
C LYS A 122 2.02 -28.79 5.37
N GLN A 123 2.98 -28.93 6.28
CA GLN A 123 2.81 -29.44 7.64
C GLN A 123 2.26 -28.39 8.62
N HIS A 124 1.12 -27.77 8.31
CA HIS A 124 0.54 -26.71 9.14
C HIS A 124 0.11 -27.20 10.53
N HIS A 125 -0.22 -28.49 10.67
CA HIS A 125 -0.55 -29.11 11.95
C HIS A 125 0.63 -29.18 12.93
N LEU A 126 1.88 -29.04 12.45
CA LEU A 126 3.09 -29.08 13.28
C LEU A 126 3.56 -27.69 13.73
N LEU A 127 2.86 -26.61 13.34
CA LEU A 127 3.33 -25.24 13.60
C LEU A 127 3.50 -24.94 15.09
N PHE A 128 2.66 -25.52 15.95
CA PHE A 128 2.68 -25.32 17.39
C PHE A 128 2.96 -26.61 18.15
N ASP A 129 3.67 -27.55 17.51
CA ASP A 129 4.09 -28.79 18.13
C ASP A 129 5.45 -28.60 18.82
N ASP A 130 5.43 -28.65 20.15
CA ASP A 130 6.61 -28.47 21.00
C ASP A 130 7.67 -29.57 20.83
N THR A 131 7.29 -30.75 20.31
CA THR A 131 8.26 -31.84 20.05
C THR A 131 9.07 -31.56 18.79
N VAL A 132 8.46 -30.93 17.78
CA VAL A 132 9.11 -30.64 16.49
C VAL A 132 9.87 -29.33 16.52
N CYS A 133 9.39 -28.32 17.27
CA CYS A 133 10.03 -27.01 17.40
C CYS A 133 10.39 -26.35 16.04
N LEU A 134 9.47 -26.39 15.05
CA LEU A 134 9.73 -25.94 13.67
C LEU A 134 10.39 -24.56 13.58
N TRP A 135 10.01 -23.62 14.44
CA TRP A 135 10.50 -22.25 14.47
C TRP A 135 12.04 -22.16 14.58
N LYS A 136 12.71 -23.13 15.20
CA LYS A 136 14.18 -23.16 15.33
C LYS A 136 14.91 -23.23 13.99
N THR A 137 14.25 -23.78 12.98
CA THR A 137 14.81 -23.96 11.63
C THR A 137 14.42 -22.86 10.65
N LEU A 138 13.46 -22.01 11.03
CA LEU A 138 12.86 -21.03 10.15
C LEU A 138 13.55 -19.67 10.31
N LYS A 139 13.63 -18.94 9.21
CA LYS A 139 14.12 -17.57 9.24
C LYS A 139 13.15 -16.70 10.03
N LYS A 140 13.65 -16.03 11.07
CA LYS A 140 12.93 -15.00 11.82
C LYS A 140 12.98 -13.65 11.06
N THR A 141 11.95 -12.84 11.26
CA THR A 141 11.91 -11.43 10.79
C THR A 141 13.06 -10.60 11.39
N SER A 142 13.36 -9.47 10.75
CA SER A 142 14.43 -8.59 11.22
C SER A 142 14.01 -7.84 12.48
N ASP A 143 14.91 -7.80 13.46
CA ASP A 143 14.69 -7.07 14.71
C ASP A 143 14.77 -5.53 14.53
N VAL A 144 15.27 -5.06 13.39
CA VAL A 144 15.49 -3.62 13.14
C VAL A 144 14.29 -2.98 12.45
N THR A 145 13.68 -3.66 11.48
CA THR A 145 12.75 -3.02 10.53
C THR A 145 11.29 -3.45 10.66
N ASN A 146 10.96 -4.37 11.57
CA ASN A 146 9.62 -4.91 11.64
C ASN A 146 8.68 -4.06 12.52
N TYR A 147 7.94 -3.15 11.88
CA TYR A 147 6.87 -2.34 12.48
C TYR A 147 5.50 -2.65 11.88
N GLY A 148 5.39 -3.69 11.05
CA GLY A 148 4.15 -4.05 10.36
C GLY A 148 3.03 -4.49 11.31
N VAL A 149 3.38 -5.11 12.43
CA VAL A 149 2.44 -5.64 13.43
C VAL A 149 2.74 -4.99 14.77
N LEU A 150 1.79 -4.21 15.29
CA LEU A 150 1.95 -3.43 16.52
C LEU A 150 0.78 -3.63 17.47
N GLY A 151 1.08 -3.66 18.77
CA GLY A 151 0.11 -3.63 19.86
C GLY A 151 0.22 -2.33 20.64
N PHE A 152 -0.86 -1.59 20.83
CA PHE A 152 -0.86 -0.28 21.50
C PHE A 152 -2.24 0.07 22.08
N GLN A 153 -2.30 1.08 22.95
CA GLN A 153 -3.57 1.61 23.46
C GLN A 153 -4.27 2.47 22.40
N LYS A 154 -5.58 2.29 22.22
CA LYS A 154 -6.38 3.04 21.24
C LYS A 154 -6.30 4.56 21.45
N GLU A 155 -6.34 5.00 22.71
CA GLU A 155 -6.23 6.42 23.07
C GLU A 155 -4.94 7.06 22.57
N ALA A 156 -3.81 6.34 22.63
CA ALA A 156 -2.54 6.84 22.10
C ALA A 156 -2.59 7.05 20.58
N PHE A 157 -3.24 6.13 19.86
CA PHE A 157 -3.49 6.28 18.43
C PHE A 157 -4.37 7.50 18.11
N GLU A 158 -5.44 7.72 18.89
CA GLU A 158 -6.35 8.85 18.72
C GLU A 158 -5.64 10.18 19.00
N LYS A 159 -4.82 10.21 20.07
CA LYS A 159 -4.01 11.37 20.48
C LYS A 159 -3.06 11.85 19.37
N ILE A 160 -2.43 10.92 18.64
CA ILE A 160 -1.52 11.27 17.53
C ILE A 160 -2.24 11.50 16.20
N GLY A 161 -3.58 11.35 16.15
CA GLY A 161 -4.36 11.51 14.93
C GLY A 161 -4.23 10.37 13.93
N GLY A 162 -3.84 9.17 14.38
CA GLY A 162 -3.72 7.94 13.60
C GLY A 162 -2.51 7.86 12.67
N TYR A 163 -2.54 6.91 11.72
CA TYR A 163 -1.51 6.78 10.69
C TYR A 163 -1.58 7.95 9.69
N ASP A 164 -0.43 8.35 9.15
CA ASP A 164 -0.39 9.39 8.12
C ASP A 164 -0.74 8.81 6.74
N ASP A 165 -1.82 9.28 6.13
CA ASP A 165 -2.30 8.83 4.82
C ASP A 165 -1.60 9.50 3.62
N PHE A 166 -0.61 10.37 3.89
CA PHE A 166 0.37 10.78 2.89
C PHE A 166 1.12 9.57 2.32
N TYR A 167 1.48 8.62 3.19
CA TYR A 167 2.18 7.39 2.79
C TYR A 167 1.27 6.46 2.00
N LYS A 168 1.32 6.62 0.68
CA LYS A 168 0.58 5.81 -0.30
C LYS A 168 1.45 4.64 -0.76
N LEU A 169 0.82 3.63 -1.34
CA LEU A 169 1.44 2.37 -1.73
C LEU A 169 2.12 1.67 -0.54
N TRP A 170 3.44 1.74 -0.43
CA TRP A 170 4.22 1.04 0.58
C TRP A 170 5.38 1.91 1.04
N GLY A 171 5.62 1.94 2.35
CA GLY A 171 6.87 2.39 2.95
C GLY A 171 6.67 3.47 4.01
N LEU A 172 7.49 3.39 5.06
CA LEU A 172 7.64 4.38 6.14
C LEU A 172 6.41 4.66 6.99
N GLU A 173 5.21 4.17 6.65
CA GLU A 173 4.00 4.49 7.39
C GLU A 173 3.99 3.90 8.80
N ASP A 174 4.58 2.73 8.94
CA ASP A 174 4.71 1.99 10.19
C ASP A 174 5.79 2.59 11.11
N ILE A 175 6.93 2.94 10.52
CA ILE A 175 8.03 3.64 11.21
C ILE A 175 7.60 5.04 11.65
N ASP A 176 6.91 5.79 10.78
CA ASP A 176 6.40 7.11 11.15
C ASP A 176 5.37 7.02 12.28
N PHE A 177 4.44 6.07 12.21
CA PHE A 177 3.47 5.86 13.28
C PHE A 177 4.12 5.55 14.63
N ALA A 178 5.11 4.64 14.65
CA ALA A 178 5.88 4.35 15.86
C ALA A 178 6.61 5.58 16.38
N ARG A 179 7.25 6.37 15.49
CA ARG A 179 7.88 7.64 15.86
C ARG A 179 6.89 8.63 16.47
N GLN A 180 5.66 8.73 15.96
CA GLN A 180 4.64 9.62 16.52
C GLN A 180 4.18 9.16 17.91
N LEU A 181 4.04 7.85 18.15
CA LEU A 181 3.75 7.32 19.49
C LEU A 181 4.83 7.70 20.50
N GLU A 182 6.10 7.56 20.13
CA GLU A 182 7.23 7.92 21.00
C GLU A 182 7.23 9.41 21.37
N GLN A 183 6.82 10.29 20.46
CA GLN A 183 6.75 11.74 20.71
C GLN A 183 5.69 12.13 21.74
N VAL A 184 4.67 11.30 21.96
CA VAL A 184 3.66 11.52 23.00
C VAL A 184 3.92 10.70 24.26
N GLY A 185 5.13 10.14 24.41
CA GLY A 185 5.58 9.40 25.59
C GLY A 185 5.26 7.91 25.60
N VAL A 186 4.74 7.35 24.50
CA VAL A 186 4.45 5.92 24.38
C VAL A 186 5.65 5.22 23.76
N VAL A 187 6.46 4.55 24.60
CA VAL A 187 7.77 4.04 24.17
C VAL A 187 7.73 2.58 23.75
N SER A 188 8.71 2.15 22.97
CA SER A 188 8.81 0.76 22.51
C SER A 188 9.13 -0.20 23.67
N LYS A 189 8.29 -1.22 23.88
CA LYS A 189 8.63 -2.39 24.73
C LYS A 189 9.50 -3.42 23.98
N GLY A 190 9.83 -3.16 22.72
CA GLY A 190 10.52 -4.12 21.86
C GLY A 190 9.60 -5.23 21.35
N PHE A 191 10.20 -6.37 20.99
CA PHE A 191 9.45 -7.53 20.54
C PHE A 191 8.91 -8.33 21.71
N LEU A 192 7.61 -8.67 21.65
CA LEU A 192 7.04 -9.62 22.59
C LEU A 192 7.68 -10.99 22.35
N GLN A 193 8.28 -11.53 23.42
CA GLN A 193 8.96 -12.81 23.39
C GLN A 193 7.97 -13.96 23.60
N ASN A 194 8.44 -15.19 23.34
CA ASN A 194 7.70 -16.43 23.58
C ASN A 194 6.38 -16.59 22.82
N LEU A 195 6.19 -15.82 21.74
CA LEU A 195 5.05 -16.00 20.83
C LEU A 195 5.51 -16.58 19.49
N LEU A 196 4.82 -17.63 19.07
CA LEU A 196 5.03 -18.22 17.75
C LEU A 196 4.04 -17.61 16.76
N ILE A 197 4.56 -16.85 15.81
CA ILE A 197 3.78 -16.28 14.71
C ILE A 197 4.46 -16.68 13.40
N TYR A 198 3.68 -17.16 12.45
CA TYR A 198 4.20 -17.65 11.17
C TYR A 198 3.68 -16.81 10.01
N HIS A 199 4.59 -16.30 9.19
CA HIS A 199 4.26 -15.60 7.96
C HIS A 199 4.16 -16.59 6.79
N GLN A 200 2.96 -16.73 6.25
CA GLN A 200 2.64 -17.57 5.10
C GLN A 200 3.39 -17.09 3.87
N TRP A 201 4.01 -18.02 3.14
CA TRP A 201 4.71 -17.66 1.91
C TRP A 201 3.75 -17.10 0.86
N HIS A 202 4.16 -16.02 0.20
CA HIS A 202 3.51 -15.52 -1.01
C HIS A 202 4.55 -14.87 -1.93
N PRO A 203 4.28 -14.78 -3.26
CA PRO A 203 5.17 -14.05 -4.14
C PRO A 203 5.23 -12.57 -3.75
N LYS A 204 6.42 -11.98 -3.83
CA LYS A 204 6.59 -10.53 -3.63
C LYS A 204 5.81 -9.80 -4.73
N SER A 205 5.06 -8.78 -4.34
CA SER A 205 4.40 -7.89 -5.31
C SER A 205 5.47 -7.11 -6.06
N LYS A 206 5.61 -7.33 -7.37
CA LYS A 206 6.48 -6.53 -8.26
C LYS A 206 5.76 -5.27 -8.74
N LYS A 207 5.15 -4.51 -7.82
CA LYS A 207 4.53 -3.24 -8.21
C LYS A 207 5.64 -2.25 -8.53
N ALA A 208 5.68 -1.79 -9.78
CA ALA A 208 6.58 -0.73 -10.19
C ALA A 208 6.11 0.56 -9.52
N LEU A 209 6.84 0.96 -8.48
CA LEU A 209 6.66 2.27 -7.85
C LEU A 209 7.05 3.36 -8.86
N PRO A 210 6.45 4.56 -8.76
CA PRO A 210 6.91 5.71 -9.53
C PRO A 210 8.39 5.99 -9.28
N ASN A 211 9.09 6.49 -10.31
CA ASN A 211 10.49 6.85 -10.18
C ASN A 211 10.68 7.92 -9.09
N GLY A 212 11.58 7.67 -8.13
CA GLY A 212 11.84 8.58 -7.01
C GLY A 212 10.84 8.52 -5.86
N TRP A 213 9.87 7.58 -5.88
CA TRP A 213 8.81 7.49 -4.86
C TRP A 213 9.35 7.38 -3.44
N TYR A 214 10.28 6.45 -3.19
CA TYR A 214 10.86 6.25 -1.86
C TYR A 214 11.62 7.47 -1.36
N ASP A 215 12.37 8.14 -2.24
CA ASP A 215 13.11 9.36 -1.90
C ASP A 215 12.16 10.49 -1.49
N GLN A 216 11.01 10.61 -2.17
CA GLN A 216 10.00 11.60 -1.80
C GLN A 216 9.39 11.29 -0.42
N MET A 217 9.01 10.02 -0.16
CA MET A 217 8.47 9.62 1.14
C MET A 217 9.49 9.84 2.26
N TYR A 218 10.76 9.54 2.00
CA TYR A 218 11.83 9.73 2.97
C TYR A 218 12.11 11.21 3.25
N LYS A 219 12.12 12.07 2.22
CA LYS A 219 12.19 13.53 2.38
C LYS A 219 11.02 14.05 3.22
N TYR A 220 9.80 13.60 2.94
CA TYR A 220 8.63 13.94 3.74
C TYR A 220 8.77 13.48 5.20
N TYR A 221 9.13 12.22 5.43
CA TYR A 221 9.36 11.66 6.76
C TYR A 221 10.39 12.47 7.57
N LYS A 222 11.51 12.85 6.95
CA LYS A 222 12.56 13.68 7.56
C LYS A 222 12.12 15.11 7.86
N ALA A 223 11.35 15.73 6.96
CA ALA A 223 10.86 17.09 7.13
C ALA A 223 9.68 17.18 8.14
N LYS A 224 8.94 16.09 8.31
CA LYS A 224 7.78 16.01 9.19
C LYS A 224 8.20 16.19 10.65
N LYS A 225 7.66 17.26 11.26
CA LYS A 225 7.64 17.52 12.70
C LYS A 225 6.51 16.71 13.37
N THR A 226 6.33 16.84 14.68
CA THR A 226 5.26 16.20 15.44
C THR A 226 3.91 16.38 14.77
N ALA A 227 3.14 15.29 14.68
CA ALA A 227 1.83 15.29 14.05
C ALA A 227 0.92 16.31 14.73
N GLU A 228 0.35 17.22 13.94
CA GLU A 228 -0.82 17.99 14.37
C GLU A 228 -2.02 17.03 14.40
N SER A 229 -2.74 17.02 15.52
CA SER A 229 -3.95 16.21 15.71
C SER A 229 -4.99 16.53 14.62
N GLY A 230 -5.24 15.63 13.65
CA GLY A 230 -6.28 15.92 12.64
C GLY A 230 -6.57 14.90 11.53
N THR A 231 -5.73 13.90 11.29
CA THR A 231 -5.90 12.98 10.14
C THR A 231 -6.96 11.90 10.37
N TYR A 232 -7.01 11.29 11.56
CA TYR A 232 -7.94 10.19 11.88
C TYR A 232 -9.42 10.55 11.71
N ALA A 233 -9.82 11.77 12.06
CA ALA A 233 -11.22 12.19 12.00
C ALA A 233 -11.80 12.16 10.56
N ARG A 234 -10.96 12.31 9.53
CA ARG A 234 -11.41 12.59 8.15
C ARG A 234 -11.71 11.36 7.29
N THR A 235 -11.41 10.13 7.72
CA THR A 235 -11.55 8.93 6.86
C THR A 235 -12.95 8.29 6.93
N SER A 236 -13.73 8.34 5.85
CA SER A 236 -15.01 7.64 5.74
C SER A 236 -14.94 6.46 4.77
N LEU A 237 -15.90 5.54 4.86
CA LEU A 237 -16.07 4.47 3.88
C LEU A 237 -16.49 5.08 2.54
N TYR A 238 -15.82 4.66 1.47
CA TYR A 238 -16.26 4.94 0.12
C TYR A 238 -17.38 3.97 -0.26
N HIS A 239 -18.58 4.49 -0.45
CA HIS A 239 -19.69 3.72 -1.02
C HIS A 239 -19.63 3.78 -2.54
N THR A 240 -19.87 2.66 -3.21
CA THR A 240 -19.85 2.54 -4.68
C THR A 240 -20.65 3.66 -5.35
N LYS A 241 -21.87 3.94 -4.88
CA LYS A 241 -22.75 5.00 -5.40
C LYS A 241 -22.14 6.41 -5.39
N ASN A 242 -21.15 6.66 -4.54
CA ASN A 242 -20.47 7.94 -4.41
C ASN A 242 -19.14 8.00 -5.21
N ARG A 243 -18.76 6.90 -5.88
CA ARG A 243 -17.53 6.81 -6.67
C ARG A 243 -17.77 7.26 -8.13
N VAL A 244 -17.96 8.56 -8.32
CA VAL A 244 -18.23 9.18 -9.63
C VAL A 244 -17.16 8.79 -10.66
N ALA A 245 -15.88 8.86 -10.30
CA ALA A 245 -14.78 8.53 -11.20
C ALA A 245 -14.78 7.05 -11.59
N LEU A 246 -15.11 6.15 -10.65
CA LEU A 246 -15.26 4.71 -10.93
C LEU A 246 -16.41 4.43 -11.90
N HIS A 247 -17.54 5.13 -11.74
CA HIS A 247 -18.68 4.99 -12.65
C HIS A 247 -18.37 5.52 -14.05
N LEU A 248 -17.71 6.67 -14.15
CA LEU A 248 -17.26 7.24 -15.42
C LEU A 248 -16.24 6.32 -16.12
N ALA A 249 -15.31 5.72 -15.38
CA ALA A 249 -14.34 4.77 -15.94
C ALA A 249 -14.98 3.49 -16.51
N LYS A 250 -16.17 3.10 -16.05
CA LYS A 250 -16.92 1.93 -16.56
C LYS A 250 -17.79 2.26 -17.77
N LYS A 251 -18.17 3.53 -17.95
CA LYS A 251 -19.04 3.96 -19.05
C LYS A 251 -18.17 4.45 -20.21
N THR A 252 -18.10 3.68 -21.29
CA THR A 252 -17.54 4.15 -22.56
C THR A 252 -18.47 5.22 -23.16
N GLY A 253 -17.95 6.42 -23.45
CA GLY A 253 -18.65 7.43 -24.27
C GLY A 253 -19.69 8.31 -23.54
N VAL A 254 -19.46 8.70 -22.29
CA VAL A 254 -20.36 9.64 -21.58
C VAL A 254 -20.17 11.06 -22.12
N ALA A 255 -21.28 11.75 -22.42
CA ALA A 255 -21.27 13.17 -22.73
C ALA A 255 -20.70 14.00 -21.55
N ASN A 256 -19.93 15.05 -21.85
CA ASN A 256 -19.21 15.94 -20.91
C ASN A 256 -17.91 15.39 -20.29
N GLN A 257 -17.28 14.38 -20.90
CA GLN A 257 -15.90 14.00 -20.54
C GLN A 257 -14.89 14.80 -21.37
N LEU A 258 -14.02 15.56 -20.72
CA LEU A 258 -12.84 16.11 -21.40
C LEU A 258 -11.81 14.98 -21.52
N ILE A 259 -11.60 14.49 -22.75
CA ILE A 259 -10.62 13.45 -23.04
C ILE A 259 -9.27 14.13 -23.29
N PHE A 260 -8.23 13.68 -22.59
CA PHE A 260 -6.86 14.16 -22.72
C PHE A 260 -5.94 13.04 -23.19
N GLU A 261 -5.16 13.31 -24.22
CA GLU A 261 -4.12 12.44 -24.72
C GLU A 261 -2.75 13.10 -24.55
N PHE A 262 -1.80 12.35 -24.00
CA PHE A 262 -0.43 12.83 -23.86
C PHE A 262 0.31 12.64 -25.18
N MET A 263 0.76 13.76 -25.76
CA MET A 263 1.53 13.81 -27.00
C MET A 263 2.94 14.34 -26.74
N TYR A 264 3.88 14.05 -27.63
CA TYR A 264 5.20 14.68 -27.58
C TYR A 264 5.10 16.17 -28.00
N PRO A 265 5.89 17.10 -27.41
CA PRO A 265 6.87 16.90 -26.34
C PRO A 265 6.24 16.75 -24.95
N LYS A 266 6.83 15.89 -24.11
CA LYS A 266 6.25 15.49 -22.82
C LYS A 266 6.05 16.66 -21.85
N GLU A 267 6.98 17.61 -21.83
CA GLU A 267 6.92 18.78 -20.96
C GLU A 267 5.68 19.62 -21.28
N GLN A 268 5.42 19.83 -22.57
CA GLN A 268 4.24 20.56 -23.03
C GLN A 268 2.95 19.80 -22.73
N ALA A 269 2.92 18.47 -22.91
CA ALA A 269 1.75 17.67 -22.59
C ALA A 269 1.44 17.68 -21.08
N PHE A 270 2.45 17.61 -20.22
CA PHE A 270 2.28 17.69 -18.77
C PHE A 270 1.72 19.05 -18.33
N VAL A 271 2.25 20.15 -18.87
CA VAL A 271 1.72 21.50 -18.61
C VAL A 271 0.29 21.63 -19.11
N SER A 272 0.01 21.12 -20.32
CA SER A 272 -1.34 21.16 -20.91
C SER A 272 -2.35 20.38 -20.08
N PHE A 273 -1.98 19.20 -19.56
CA PHE A 273 -2.83 18.42 -18.67
C PHE A 273 -3.21 19.21 -17.41
N LEU A 274 -2.22 19.82 -16.75
CA LEU A 274 -2.45 20.64 -15.55
C LEU A 274 -3.36 21.83 -15.86
N TYR A 275 -3.13 22.49 -16.99
CA TYR A 275 -3.96 23.61 -17.43
C TYR A 275 -5.41 23.19 -17.64
N GLN A 276 -5.66 22.06 -18.30
CA GLN A 276 -7.01 21.54 -18.51
C GLN A 276 -7.69 21.16 -17.19
N PHE A 277 -6.98 20.49 -16.28
CA PHE A 277 -7.52 20.17 -14.95
C PHE A 277 -7.87 21.45 -14.15
N ASN A 278 -7.02 22.47 -14.20
CA ASN A 278 -7.26 23.73 -13.51
C ASN A 278 -8.45 24.52 -14.10
N LYS A 279 -8.80 24.30 -15.36
CA LYS A 279 -9.97 24.90 -16.01
C LYS A 279 -11.30 24.22 -15.72
N LEU A 280 -11.28 22.97 -15.27
CA LEU A 280 -12.51 22.27 -14.90
C LEU A 280 -13.30 23.04 -13.83
N ALA A 281 -14.61 23.03 -13.94
CA ALA A 281 -15.53 23.40 -12.87
C ALA A 281 -15.65 22.28 -11.82
N ALA A 282 -16.21 22.59 -10.65
CA ALA A 282 -16.47 21.61 -9.61
C ALA A 282 -17.41 20.51 -10.12
N GLY A 283 -17.05 19.24 -9.90
CA GLY A 283 -17.80 18.07 -10.37
C GLY A 283 -17.49 17.63 -11.81
N GLU A 284 -16.76 18.42 -12.60
CA GLU A 284 -16.33 18.01 -13.94
C GLU A 284 -15.16 17.01 -13.89
N ALA A 285 -15.01 16.22 -14.95
CA ALA A 285 -14.03 15.16 -15.03
C ALA A 285 -13.07 15.31 -16.22
N LEU A 286 -11.78 15.09 -15.96
CA LEU A 286 -10.74 14.89 -16.98
C LEU A 286 -10.45 13.41 -17.10
N VAL A 287 -10.48 12.90 -18.33
CA VAL A 287 -10.30 11.48 -18.64
C VAL A 287 -9.07 11.29 -19.52
N VAL A 288 -8.17 10.40 -19.11
CA VAL A 288 -7.06 9.90 -19.91
C VAL A 288 -7.34 8.43 -20.16
N SER A 289 -7.40 8.02 -21.42
CA SER A 289 -7.58 6.62 -21.80
C SER A 289 -6.70 6.33 -23.01
N GLN A 290 -5.41 6.07 -22.74
CA GLN A 290 -4.38 6.05 -23.77
C GLN A 290 -3.66 4.70 -23.80
N THR A 291 -3.46 4.18 -25.00
CA THR A 291 -2.62 3.02 -25.26
C THR A 291 -1.28 3.50 -25.78
N PHE A 292 -0.19 3.07 -25.14
CA PHE A 292 1.15 3.43 -25.54
C PHE A 292 1.72 2.32 -26.42
N ASN A 293 2.20 2.67 -27.61
CA ASN A 293 2.84 1.70 -28.48
C ASN A 293 4.19 1.26 -27.88
N LEU A 294 4.37 -0.04 -27.71
CA LEU A 294 5.68 -0.64 -27.43
C LEU A 294 6.57 -0.44 -28.65
N ILE A 295 7.47 0.55 -28.60
CA ILE A 295 8.62 0.52 -29.49
C ILE A 295 9.51 -0.59 -28.95
N LYS A 296 9.48 -1.77 -29.60
CA LYS A 296 10.45 -2.85 -29.35
C LYS A 296 11.83 -2.25 -29.55
N ASN A 297 12.52 -1.98 -28.45
CA ASN A 297 13.90 -1.52 -28.48
C ASN A 297 14.82 -2.71 -28.79
N ASN A 298 14.67 -3.28 -29.98
CA ASN A 298 15.50 -4.36 -30.48
C ASN A 298 16.62 -3.75 -31.32
N ARG A 299 17.72 -3.38 -30.64
CA ARG A 299 19.12 -3.62 -31.07
C ARG A 299 20.06 -2.77 -30.22
N THR A 300 20.62 -3.37 -29.16
CA THR A 300 21.93 -2.91 -28.69
C THR A 300 22.93 -3.21 -29.81
N THR A 301 23.32 -2.20 -30.58
CA THR A 301 24.39 -2.34 -31.58
C THR A 301 25.72 -2.60 -30.86
N TRP A 302 26.68 -3.22 -31.54
CA TRP A 302 28.03 -3.40 -31.00
C TRP A 302 28.63 -2.05 -30.57
N ALA A 303 28.36 -0.99 -31.33
CA ALA A 303 28.75 0.39 -31.05
C ALA A 303 28.14 0.91 -29.74
N SER A 304 26.84 0.69 -29.48
CA SER A 304 26.19 1.09 -28.22
C SER A 304 26.81 0.39 -27.00
N LYS A 305 27.13 -0.91 -27.11
CA LYS A 305 27.81 -1.66 -26.03
C LYS A 305 29.23 -1.14 -25.79
N PHE A 306 29.96 -0.80 -26.86
CA PHE A 306 31.29 -0.22 -26.80
C PHE A 306 31.28 1.16 -26.13
N LEU A 307 30.38 2.05 -26.56
CA LEU A 307 30.23 3.40 -25.99
C LEU A 307 29.79 3.36 -24.52
N HIS A 308 28.95 2.39 -24.12
CA HIS A 308 28.61 2.20 -22.70
C HIS A 308 29.83 1.81 -21.85
N ARG A 309 30.72 0.95 -22.36
CA ARG A 309 31.98 0.62 -21.68
C ARG A 309 32.89 1.83 -21.56
N MET A 310 33.00 2.65 -22.60
CA MET A 310 33.75 3.91 -22.54
C MET A 310 33.20 4.86 -21.48
N ASN A 311 31.87 5.08 -21.44
CA ASN A 311 31.26 5.93 -20.42
C ASN A 311 31.53 5.43 -18.99
N GLN A 312 31.52 4.11 -18.76
CA GLN A 312 31.88 3.53 -17.45
C GLN A 312 33.36 3.73 -17.09
N MET A 313 34.28 3.71 -18.07
CA MET A 313 35.70 4.00 -17.82
C MET A 313 35.91 5.47 -17.50
N LEU A 314 35.32 6.37 -18.29
CA LEU A 314 35.46 7.81 -18.11
C LEU A 314 34.89 8.27 -16.77
N SER A 315 33.77 7.69 -16.31
CA SER A 315 33.21 8.02 -14.99
C SER A 315 34.13 7.61 -13.84
N LYS A 316 34.92 6.54 -13.99
CA LYS A 316 35.90 6.11 -12.98
C LYS A 316 37.10 7.05 -12.89
N ILE A 317 37.41 7.77 -13.97
CA ILE A 317 38.52 8.74 -14.03
C ILE A 317 38.02 10.16 -13.71
N GLY A 318 36.76 10.31 -13.25
CA GLY A 318 36.18 11.59 -12.86
C GLY A 318 35.75 12.47 -14.04
N VAL A 319 35.74 11.93 -15.27
CA VAL A 319 35.29 12.64 -16.47
C VAL A 319 33.79 12.42 -16.66
N SER A 320 32.98 13.48 -16.55
CA SER A 320 31.50 13.38 -16.57
C SER A 320 30.89 13.32 -17.98
N TYR A 321 31.60 12.76 -18.96
CA TYR A 321 31.14 12.79 -20.35
C TYR A 321 30.40 11.48 -20.70
N ARG A 322 29.18 11.58 -21.25
CA ARG A 322 28.33 10.43 -21.62
C ARG A 322 27.96 10.44 -23.10
N TRP A 323 28.58 9.55 -23.88
CA TRP A 323 28.36 9.44 -25.33
C TRP A 323 27.06 8.71 -25.69
N VAL A 324 26.57 7.83 -24.80
CA VAL A 324 25.39 7.00 -25.11
C VAL A 324 24.10 7.74 -24.80
N ASP A 325 24.11 8.60 -23.78
CA ASP A 325 22.96 9.46 -23.44
C ASP A 325 22.71 10.54 -24.53
N MET A 326 23.73 10.92 -25.30
CA MET A 326 23.57 11.82 -26.46
C MET A 326 23.11 11.09 -27.73
N ALA A 327 23.34 9.77 -27.82
CA ALA A 327 23.03 8.95 -29.00
C ALA A 327 21.71 8.18 -28.88
N THR A 328 21.05 8.21 -27.72
CA THR A 328 19.63 7.85 -27.66
C THR A 328 18.89 8.87 -28.50
N TYR A 329 18.48 8.46 -29.71
CA TYR A 329 17.35 9.10 -30.37
C TYR A 329 16.27 9.27 -29.31
N ASN A 330 15.98 10.52 -28.93
CA ASN A 330 14.72 10.82 -28.29
C ASN A 330 13.69 10.41 -29.34
N LEU A 331 13.18 9.18 -29.22
CA LEU A 331 11.96 8.81 -29.90
C LEU A 331 10.99 9.93 -29.54
N GLU A 332 10.43 10.62 -30.54
CA GLU A 332 9.46 11.72 -30.38
C GLU A 332 8.13 11.18 -29.82
N VAL A 333 8.22 10.44 -28.73
CA VAL A 333 7.20 9.56 -28.20
C VAL A 333 7.31 9.62 -26.68
N ILE A 334 6.17 9.86 -26.06
CA ILE A 334 6.03 9.82 -24.61
C ILE A 334 5.76 8.38 -24.15
N THR A 335 6.46 7.92 -23.13
CA THR A 335 6.31 6.53 -22.64
C THR A 335 5.18 6.40 -21.62
N LYS A 336 4.62 5.18 -21.50
CA LYS A 336 3.64 4.85 -20.45
C LYS A 336 4.20 5.12 -19.05
N GLN A 337 5.48 4.83 -18.80
CA GLN A 337 6.10 5.03 -17.49
C GLN A 337 6.18 6.52 -17.14
N GLU A 338 6.54 7.38 -18.09
CA GLU A 338 6.58 8.83 -17.87
C GLU A 338 5.20 9.40 -17.56
N VAL A 339 4.18 9.04 -18.35
CA VAL A 339 2.79 9.47 -18.08
C VAL A 339 2.28 8.93 -16.76
N ARG A 340 2.53 7.64 -16.47
CA ARG A 340 2.13 7.03 -15.20
C ARG A 340 2.72 7.78 -14.01
N ASP A 341 4.02 8.06 -14.05
CA ASP A 341 4.71 8.71 -12.94
C ASP A 341 4.24 10.15 -12.77
N PHE A 342 4.06 10.89 -13.87
CA PHE A 342 3.47 12.23 -13.85
C PHE A 342 2.07 12.22 -13.22
N LEU A 343 1.17 11.36 -13.68
CA LEU A 343 -0.20 11.25 -13.15
C LEU A 343 -0.22 10.82 -11.69
N PHE A 344 0.74 9.98 -11.28
CA PHE A 344 0.88 9.58 -9.89
C PHE A 344 1.20 10.79 -8.99
N TYR A 345 2.20 11.58 -9.35
CA TYR A 345 2.57 12.78 -8.60
C TYR A 345 1.50 13.86 -8.68
N PHE A 346 0.82 14.00 -9.82
CA PHE A 346 -0.33 14.88 -9.97
C PHE A 346 -1.41 14.57 -8.92
N LEU A 347 -1.85 13.30 -8.82
CA LEU A 347 -2.89 12.88 -7.88
C LEU A 347 -2.52 13.12 -6.41
N ILE A 348 -1.23 13.00 -6.08
CA ILE A 348 -0.74 13.25 -4.72
C ILE A 348 -0.73 14.74 -4.40
N ASN A 349 -0.16 15.54 -5.29
CA ASN A 349 0.02 16.98 -5.05
C ASN A 349 -1.29 17.76 -5.16
N HIS A 350 -2.26 17.27 -5.93
CA HIS A 350 -3.56 17.92 -6.15
C HIS A 350 -4.70 17.29 -5.35
N GLN A 351 -4.40 16.38 -4.41
CA GLN A 351 -5.42 15.72 -3.58
C GLN A 351 -6.47 16.70 -2.98
N PRO A 352 -6.13 17.90 -2.49
CA PRO A 352 -7.12 18.85 -1.96
C PRO A 352 -8.15 19.34 -2.98
N GLN A 353 -7.81 19.30 -4.28
CA GLN A 353 -8.65 19.75 -5.41
C GLN A 353 -9.38 18.58 -6.09
N VAL A 354 -9.11 17.33 -5.69
CA VAL A 354 -9.69 16.13 -6.30
C VAL A 354 -10.84 15.61 -5.43
N LEU A 355 -12.03 15.52 -6.02
CA LEU A 355 -13.23 14.95 -5.39
C LEU A 355 -13.17 13.42 -5.36
N ASP A 356 -12.90 12.81 -6.51
CA ASP A 356 -12.78 11.37 -6.71
C ASP A 356 -11.83 11.10 -7.88
N TYR A 357 -11.20 9.92 -7.89
CA TYR A 357 -10.41 9.49 -9.03
C TYR A 357 -10.46 7.97 -9.20
N TYR A 358 -10.20 7.54 -10.44
CA TYR A 358 -9.99 6.15 -10.82
C TYR A 358 -8.73 6.10 -11.69
N PHE A 359 -7.71 5.37 -11.26
CA PHE A 359 -6.46 5.25 -11.97
C PHE A 359 -6.08 3.77 -12.13
N ASN A 360 -6.13 3.30 -13.37
CA ASN A 360 -5.69 1.97 -13.76
C ASN A 360 -4.44 2.07 -14.65
N HIS A 361 -3.27 1.93 -14.03
CA HIS A 361 -1.99 1.86 -14.73
C HIS A 361 -1.46 0.41 -14.91
N GLU A 362 -2.08 -0.57 -14.25
CA GLU A 362 -1.68 -1.99 -14.27
C GLU A 362 -2.35 -2.78 -15.41
N ALA A 363 -3.12 -2.12 -16.26
CA ALA A 363 -3.82 -2.77 -17.37
C ALA A 363 -2.84 -3.51 -18.30
N ALA A 364 -3.25 -4.71 -18.74
CA ALA A 364 -2.60 -5.42 -19.83
C ALA A 364 -2.69 -4.57 -21.12
N ASN A 365 -1.70 -4.73 -22.03
CA ASN A 365 -1.61 -4.07 -23.34
C ASN A 365 -1.09 -2.62 -23.33
N ASP A 366 -0.25 -2.24 -22.36
CA ASP A 366 0.30 -0.87 -22.28
C ASP A 366 -0.73 0.25 -22.33
N HIS A 367 -1.94 -0.06 -21.88
CA HIS A 367 -3.01 0.89 -21.68
C HIS A 367 -2.88 1.54 -20.31
N LEU A 368 -3.28 2.80 -20.22
CA LEU A 368 -3.42 3.57 -18.99
C LEU A 368 -4.75 4.30 -19.03
N CYS A 369 -5.51 4.19 -17.93
CA CYS A 369 -6.75 4.91 -17.74
C CYS A 369 -6.72 5.73 -16.45
N LEU A 370 -6.94 7.03 -16.55
CA LEU A 370 -7.21 7.93 -15.42
C LEU A 370 -8.55 8.62 -15.64
N VAL A 371 -9.39 8.65 -14.62
CA VAL A 371 -10.50 9.58 -14.49
C VAL A 371 -10.26 10.38 -13.22
N VAL A 372 -10.22 11.70 -13.31
CA VAL A 372 -10.11 12.59 -12.15
C VAL A 372 -11.26 13.59 -12.16
N VAL A 373 -11.98 13.68 -11.04
CA VAL A 373 -13.11 14.59 -10.85
C VAL A 373 -12.67 15.72 -9.95
N LYS A 374 -12.92 16.97 -10.37
CA LYS A 374 -12.55 18.14 -9.60
C LYS A 374 -13.54 18.42 -8.47
N LYS A 375 -13.02 18.90 -7.35
CA LYS A 375 -13.79 19.27 -6.17
C LYS A 375 -14.53 20.58 -6.34
#